data_AF-A0A800D8V8-F1
#
_entry.id   AF-A0A800D8V8-F1
#
_cell.length_a   1.000
_cell.length_b   1.000
_cell.length_c   1.000
_cell.angle_alpha   90.00
_cell.angle_beta   90.00
_cell.angle_gamma   90.00
#
_symmetry.space_group_name_H-M   'P 1'
#
loop_
_entity.id
_entity.type
_entity.pdbx_description
1 polymer ?
#
loop_
_entity_poly.entity_id
_entity_poly.type
_entity_poly.pdbx_seq_one_letter_code
_entity_poly.pdbx_strand_id
1 'polypeptide(L)'
;MGDSRTRFRHLLRELFQFDLADLDFGIYRIMNYKRQVIEHWIDQDLPGAIEKELKRGALAEIQQAQQALEEARQRVLETLGEEAIDAEGNLAEKYADTPLGKAYLKAREKAAHTQSSEALEAAVYNHLYTFFSRYYQDGDFISKRRYSKKERYAIPYNGEEVYLYWANHDQYYIKTAEHFTDYTWKAPNGVTVHFKLQAADVEVNNVKGEKRFFLPVLDGMTWEAETRTLTIPFQYRPLTEQEKIRYGNKKQQEKINEGAKHATPERLQGNAEALAALTAERRVDAKGNPVSYLAHHLRQYTARNTRDFFIHKDLKGFLSRELDFYLKNEVLNLDELEAAGEHLAEGWFQLMRLIKRIGNHIIDLLAQIENFQKMLWEKKKF
;
A
#
# COMPACT_ATOMS: atom_id res chain seq x y z
N MET A 1 -13.90 -9.79 -10.53
CA MET A 1 -14.03 -8.56 -9.72
C MET A 1 -13.15 -8.52 -8.46
N GLY A 2 -12.98 -9.61 -7.70
CA GLY A 2 -12.29 -9.55 -6.39
C GLY A 2 -10.79 -9.22 -6.40
N ASP A 3 -10.07 -9.53 -7.48
CA ASP A 3 -8.60 -9.46 -7.49
C ASP A 3 -8.04 -8.03 -7.55
N SER A 4 -8.45 -7.20 -8.54
CA SER A 4 -7.91 -5.84 -8.71
C SER A 4 -8.23 -4.92 -7.53
N ARG A 5 -9.47 -4.96 -7.02
CA ARG A 5 -9.88 -4.24 -5.81
C ARG A 5 -9.07 -4.67 -4.60
N THR A 6 -8.88 -5.98 -4.39
CA THR A 6 -8.12 -6.49 -3.24
C THR A 6 -6.65 -6.14 -3.32
N ARG A 7 -6.05 -6.24 -4.51
CA ARG A 7 -4.66 -5.81 -4.77
C ARG A 7 -4.47 -4.31 -4.52
N PHE A 8 -5.40 -3.47 -4.96
CA PHE A 8 -5.30 -2.03 -4.71
C PHE A 8 -5.47 -1.69 -3.22
N ARG A 9 -6.42 -2.32 -2.52
CA ARG A 9 -6.56 -2.17 -1.07
C ARG A 9 -5.32 -2.62 -0.30
N HIS A 10 -4.65 -3.67 -0.76
CA HIS A 10 -3.38 -4.10 -0.18
C HIS A 10 -2.30 -3.03 -0.37
N LEU A 11 -2.15 -2.51 -1.60
CA LEU A 11 -1.23 -1.41 -1.88
C LEU A 11 -1.52 -0.18 -1.00
N LEU A 12 -2.77 0.25 -0.87
CA LEU A 12 -3.12 1.39 -0.01
C LEU A 12 -2.68 1.16 1.45
N ARG A 13 -2.87 -0.05 1.97
CA ARG A 13 -2.37 -0.42 3.31
C ARG A 13 -0.85 -0.34 3.39
N GLU A 14 -0.12 -0.72 2.33
CA GLU A 14 1.33 -0.52 2.26
C GLU A 14 1.72 0.97 2.20
N LEU A 15 1.04 1.79 1.37
CA LEU A 15 1.31 3.23 1.25
C LEU A 15 1.13 3.96 2.59
N PHE A 16 0.10 3.59 3.34
CA PHE A 16 -0.16 4.13 4.67
C PHE A 16 0.58 3.39 5.80
N GLN A 17 1.53 2.52 5.43
CA GLN A 17 2.43 1.81 6.35
C GLN A 17 1.68 1.06 7.46
N PHE A 18 0.61 0.36 7.07
CA PHE A 18 -0.23 -0.37 8.02
C PHE A 18 0.51 -1.50 8.69
N ASP A 19 1.51 -2.08 8.03
CA ASP A 19 2.39 -3.09 8.57
C ASP A 19 3.23 -2.56 9.76
N LEU A 20 3.44 -1.24 9.85
CA LEU A 20 4.16 -0.58 10.94
C LEU A 20 3.23 -0.17 12.10
N ALA A 21 2.03 -0.74 12.17
CA ALA A 21 1.03 -0.46 13.22
C ALA A 21 1.50 -0.65 14.66
N ASP A 22 2.48 -1.52 14.87
CA ASP A 22 3.02 -1.72 16.19
C ASP A 22 3.75 -0.47 16.67
N LEU A 23 4.39 0.29 15.77
CA LEU A 23 5.27 1.39 16.11
C LEU A 23 4.51 2.52 16.82
N ASP A 24 4.86 2.79 18.07
CA ASP A 24 4.22 3.84 18.88
C ASP A 24 5.18 4.98 19.24
N PHE A 25 5.91 5.46 18.22
CA PHE A 25 6.82 6.59 18.34
C PHE A 25 6.79 7.45 17.07
N GLY A 26 7.18 8.71 17.20
CA GLY A 26 7.24 9.65 16.08
C GLY A 26 5.90 9.74 15.33
N ILE A 27 5.97 9.70 13.99
CA ILE A 27 4.79 9.79 13.12
C ILE A 27 3.86 8.57 13.24
N TYR A 28 4.40 7.38 13.58
CA TYR A 28 3.63 6.14 13.63
C TYR A 28 2.52 6.18 14.68
N ARG A 29 2.74 6.88 15.79
CA ARG A 29 1.72 7.09 16.84
C ARG A 29 0.47 7.80 16.30
N ILE A 30 0.67 8.84 15.48
CA ILE A 30 -0.44 9.60 14.88
C ILE A 30 -1.12 8.78 13.78
N MET A 31 -0.33 8.07 12.97
CA MET A 31 -0.87 7.14 11.98
C MET A 31 -1.75 6.07 12.63
N ASN A 32 -1.36 5.55 13.79
CA ASN A 32 -2.16 4.58 14.53
C ASN A 32 -3.48 5.17 15.05
N TYR A 33 -3.49 6.44 15.47
CA TYR A 33 -4.73 7.11 15.89
C TYR A 33 -5.72 7.27 14.73
N LYS A 34 -5.23 7.62 13.53
CA LYS A 34 -6.07 7.80 12.34
C LYS A 34 -6.35 6.51 11.56
N ARG A 35 -5.74 5.39 11.95
CA ARG A 35 -5.79 4.12 11.24
C ARG A 35 -7.20 3.63 10.98
N GLN A 36 -8.05 3.62 12.00
CA GLN A 36 -9.44 3.13 11.86
C GLN A 36 -10.22 3.93 10.82
N VAL A 37 -9.99 5.25 10.77
CA VAL A 37 -10.62 6.14 9.78
C VAL A 37 -10.11 5.84 8.37
N ILE A 38 -8.79 5.68 8.20
CA ILE A 38 -8.19 5.33 6.91
C ILE A 38 -8.65 3.93 6.45
N GLU A 39 -8.72 2.97 7.37
CA GLU A 39 -9.15 1.60 7.08
C GLU A 39 -10.62 1.56 6.64
N HIS A 40 -11.50 2.26 7.37
CA HIS A 40 -12.89 2.42 6.97
C HIS A 40 -13.02 3.04 5.58
N TRP A 41 -12.24 4.09 5.31
CA TRP A 41 -12.23 4.72 4.00
C TRP A 41 -11.78 3.77 2.88
N ILE A 42 -10.74 2.96 3.11
CA ILE A 42 -10.23 1.97 2.15
C ILE A 42 -11.26 0.87 1.86
N ASP A 43 -11.94 0.36 2.89
CA ASP A 43 -12.81 -0.81 2.76
C ASP A 43 -14.24 -0.48 2.33
N GLN A 44 -14.75 0.70 2.72
CA GLN A 44 -16.15 1.10 2.54
C GLN A 44 -16.28 2.31 1.61
N ASP A 45 -15.72 3.46 1.99
CA ASP A 45 -15.99 4.73 1.31
C ASP A 45 -15.45 4.77 -0.12
N LEU A 46 -14.20 4.34 -0.32
CA LEU A 46 -13.54 4.35 -1.61
C LEU A 46 -14.28 3.48 -2.65
N PRO A 47 -14.60 2.20 -2.36
CA PRO A 47 -15.39 1.38 -3.27
C PRO A 47 -16.78 1.97 -3.55
N GLY A 48 -17.47 2.47 -2.50
CA GLY A 48 -18.79 3.09 -2.66
C GLY A 48 -18.73 4.36 -3.53
N ALA A 49 -17.67 5.16 -3.41
CA ALA A 49 -17.46 6.34 -4.24
C ALA A 49 -17.21 5.99 -5.71
N ILE A 50 -16.40 4.95 -5.99
CA ILE A 50 -16.16 4.45 -7.34
C ILE A 50 -17.47 3.97 -7.96
N GLU A 51 -18.19 3.08 -7.28
CA GLU A 51 -19.43 2.50 -7.77
C GLU A 51 -20.48 3.58 -8.06
N LYS A 52 -20.62 4.55 -7.16
CA LYS A 52 -21.57 5.67 -7.31
C LYS A 52 -21.24 6.56 -8.51
N GLU A 53 -19.97 6.83 -8.77
CA GLU A 53 -19.56 7.66 -9.92
C GLU A 53 -19.68 6.90 -11.25
N LEU A 54 -19.37 5.60 -11.26
CA LEU A 54 -19.59 4.76 -12.44
C LEU A 54 -21.09 4.71 -12.80
N LYS A 55 -22.01 4.68 -11.82
CA LYS A 55 -23.46 4.71 -12.05
C LYS A 55 -24.05 6.04 -12.56
N ARG A 56 -23.29 7.15 -12.61
CA ARG A 56 -23.82 8.51 -12.83
C ARG A 56 -23.50 9.14 -14.20
N GLY A 57 -22.67 8.52 -15.04
CA GLY A 57 -22.18 9.11 -16.30
C GLY A 57 -22.58 8.35 -17.57
N ALA A 58 -21.77 8.41 -18.63
CA ALA A 58 -21.95 7.65 -19.88
C ALA A 58 -22.09 6.14 -19.63
N LEU A 59 -21.56 5.67 -18.50
CA LEU A 59 -21.75 4.33 -18.00
C LEU A 59 -23.17 3.93 -17.59
N ALA A 60 -24.03 4.89 -17.27
CA ALA A 60 -25.46 4.64 -17.09
C ALA A 60 -26.15 4.38 -18.44
N GLU A 61 -25.71 5.05 -19.51
CA GLU A 61 -26.19 4.79 -20.88
C GLU A 61 -25.74 3.41 -21.36
N ILE A 62 -24.55 2.97 -20.94
CA ILE A 62 -24.04 1.61 -21.13
C ILE A 62 -24.92 0.57 -20.44
N GLN A 63 -25.28 0.80 -19.17
CA GLN A 63 -26.18 -0.08 -18.42
C GLN A 63 -27.59 -0.10 -19.03
N GLN A 64 -28.09 1.06 -19.48
CA GLN A 64 -29.34 1.15 -20.23
C GLN A 64 -29.27 0.44 -21.58
N ALA A 65 -28.14 0.50 -22.30
CA ALA A 65 -27.94 -0.19 -23.57
C ALA A 65 -27.92 -1.71 -23.39
N GLN A 66 -27.29 -2.21 -22.32
CA GLN A 66 -27.32 -3.63 -21.95
C GLN A 66 -28.72 -4.08 -21.52
N GLN A 67 -29.42 -3.27 -20.72
CA GLN A 67 -30.79 -3.57 -20.29
C GLN A 67 -31.77 -3.54 -21.48
N ALA A 68 -31.63 -2.58 -22.39
CA ALA A 68 -32.40 -2.51 -23.62
C ALA A 68 -32.11 -3.68 -24.57
N LEU A 69 -30.87 -4.18 -24.61
CA LEU A 69 -30.54 -5.40 -25.34
C LEU A 69 -31.26 -6.60 -24.74
N GLU A 70 -31.28 -6.76 -23.42
CA GLU A 70 -31.97 -7.90 -22.81
C GLU A 70 -33.50 -7.80 -22.92
N GLU A 71 -34.07 -6.60 -22.80
CA GLU A 71 -35.49 -6.40 -23.10
C GLU A 71 -35.82 -6.72 -24.57
N ALA A 72 -34.95 -6.31 -25.51
CA ALA A 72 -35.12 -6.62 -26.93
C ALA A 72 -34.97 -8.14 -27.19
N ARG A 73 -34.02 -8.80 -26.51
CA ARG A 73 -33.83 -10.25 -26.56
C ARG A 73 -35.06 -10.98 -26.07
N GLN A 74 -35.60 -10.57 -24.91
CA GLN A 74 -36.77 -11.17 -24.31
C GLN A 74 -38.00 -11.02 -25.20
N ARG A 75 -38.22 -9.83 -25.79
CA ARG A 75 -39.32 -9.62 -26.77
C ARG A 75 -39.18 -10.49 -28.02
N VAL A 76 -37.96 -10.68 -28.52
CA VAL A 76 -37.68 -11.57 -29.65
C VAL A 76 -38.01 -13.02 -29.29
N LEU A 77 -37.55 -13.50 -28.13
CA LEU A 77 -37.81 -14.87 -27.67
C LEU A 77 -39.31 -15.13 -27.42
N GLU A 78 -40.01 -14.17 -26.81
CA GLU A 78 -41.46 -14.27 -26.52
C GLU A 78 -42.33 -14.24 -27.79
N THR A 79 -41.92 -13.51 -28.82
CA THR A 79 -42.75 -13.30 -30.03
C THR A 79 -42.35 -14.20 -31.20
N LEU A 80 -41.05 -14.45 -31.37
CA LEU A 80 -40.49 -15.18 -32.52
C LEU A 80 -40.03 -16.61 -32.15
N GLY A 81 -40.07 -16.96 -30.86
CA GLY A 81 -39.74 -18.28 -30.32
C GLY A 81 -38.26 -18.44 -29.96
N GLU A 82 -37.94 -19.49 -29.18
CA GLU A 82 -36.57 -19.77 -28.71
C GLU A 82 -35.57 -20.01 -29.86
N GLU A 83 -36.04 -20.41 -31.04
CA GLU A 83 -35.22 -20.64 -32.23
C GLU A 83 -34.77 -19.35 -32.94
N ALA A 84 -35.19 -18.18 -32.46
CA ALA A 84 -34.86 -16.90 -33.07
C ALA A 84 -33.45 -16.41 -32.74
N ILE A 85 -32.89 -16.83 -31.60
CA ILE A 85 -31.57 -16.41 -31.11
C ILE A 85 -30.78 -17.66 -30.70
N ASP A 86 -29.57 -17.82 -31.23
CA ASP A 86 -28.69 -18.94 -30.86
C ASP A 86 -28.05 -18.77 -29.46
N ALA A 87 -27.29 -19.78 -29.01
CA ALA A 87 -26.64 -19.79 -27.70
C ALA A 87 -25.58 -18.68 -27.56
N GLU A 88 -25.01 -18.24 -28.68
CA GLU A 88 -24.02 -17.18 -28.80
C GLU A 88 -24.66 -15.77 -28.94
N GLY A 89 -26.00 -15.68 -29.00
CA GLY A 89 -26.74 -14.42 -29.10
C GLY A 89 -26.93 -13.88 -30.52
N ASN A 90 -26.69 -14.68 -31.57
CA ASN A 90 -26.96 -14.32 -32.97
C ASN A 90 -28.41 -14.56 -33.35
N LEU A 91 -28.97 -13.55 -34.01
CA LEU A 91 -30.31 -13.59 -34.56
C LEU A 91 -30.30 -14.42 -35.84
N ALA A 92 -31.23 -15.37 -35.97
CA ALA A 92 -31.36 -16.15 -37.20
C ALA A 92 -31.70 -15.25 -38.41
N GLU A 93 -31.07 -15.49 -39.57
CA GLU A 93 -31.23 -14.67 -40.79
C GLU A 93 -32.70 -14.49 -41.19
N LYS A 94 -33.53 -15.52 -41.00
CA LYS A 94 -34.98 -15.50 -41.26
C LYS A 94 -35.72 -14.37 -40.52
N TYR A 95 -35.18 -13.88 -39.40
CA TYR A 95 -35.81 -12.83 -38.58
C TYR A 95 -35.08 -11.49 -38.67
N ALA A 96 -33.94 -11.41 -39.36
CA ALA A 96 -33.12 -10.19 -39.46
C ALA A 96 -33.89 -9.00 -40.05
N ASP A 97 -34.79 -9.26 -41.00
CA ASP A 97 -35.57 -8.21 -41.64
C ASP A 97 -36.84 -7.77 -40.89
N THR A 98 -37.20 -8.47 -39.82
CA THR A 98 -38.38 -8.16 -39.01
C THR A 98 -38.16 -6.90 -38.17
N PRO A 99 -39.23 -6.17 -37.78
CA PRO A 99 -39.12 -5.00 -36.91
C PRO A 99 -38.42 -5.31 -35.58
N LEU A 100 -38.69 -6.48 -34.98
CA LEU A 100 -38.08 -6.94 -33.74
C LEU A 100 -36.62 -7.35 -33.94
N GLY A 101 -36.30 -8.05 -35.03
CA GLY A 101 -34.94 -8.41 -35.39
C GLY A 101 -34.04 -7.19 -35.61
N LYS A 102 -34.53 -6.17 -36.33
CA LYS A 102 -33.82 -4.89 -36.53
C LYS A 102 -33.60 -4.14 -35.22
N ALA A 103 -34.59 -4.14 -34.32
CA ALA A 103 -34.45 -3.53 -33.00
C ALA A 103 -33.40 -4.25 -32.14
N TYR A 104 -33.38 -5.59 -32.17
CA TYR A 104 -32.39 -6.41 -31.47
C TYR A 104 -30.98 -6.21 -32.01
N LEU A 105 -30.79 -6.23 -33.34
CA LEU A 105 -29.48 -5.99 -33.96
C LEU A 105 -28.93 -4.60 -33.62
N LYS A 106 -29.79 -3.57 -33.65
CA LYS A 106 -29.41 -2.20 -33.26
C LYS A 106 -29.07 -2.06 -31.77
N ALA A 107 -29.80 -2.76 -30.89
CA ALA A 107 -29.48 -2.81 -29.47
C ALA A 107 -28.17 -3.56 -29.21
N ARG A 108 -27.93 -4.64 -29.96
CA ARG A 108 -26.71 -5.46 -29.86
C ARG A 108 -25.48 -4.70 -30.34
N GLU A 109 -25.58 -3.96 -31.44
CA GLU A 109 -24.50 -3.09 -31.93
C GLU A 109 -24.14 -2.03 -30.87
N LYS A 110 -25.14 -1.35 -30.29
CA LYS A 110 -24.92 -0.39 -29.18
C LYS A 110 -24.27 -1.03 -27.94
N ALA A 111 -24.66 -2.25 -27.59
CA ALA A 111 -24.11 -2.96 -26.43
C ALA A 111 -22.74 -3.60 -26.70
N ALA A 112 -22.42 -3.94 -27.95
CA ALA A 112 -21.15 -4.58 -28.32
C ALA A 112 -19.95 -3.63 -28.19
N HIS A 113 -20.15 -2.33 -28.40
CA HIS A 113 -19.11 -1.31 -28.24
C HIS A 113 -18.87 -0.86 -26.80
N THR A 114 -19.51 -1.52 -25.84
CA THR A 114 -19.67 -1.01 -24.48
C THR A 114 -18.99 -1.95 -23.47
N GLN A 115 -17.94 -1.48 -22.79
CA GLN A 115 -17.31 -2.24 -21.70
C GLN A 115 -18.29 -2.40 -20.52
N SER A 116 -18.32 -3.58 -19.89
CA SER A 116 -19.16 -3.81 -18.71
C SER A 116 -18.74 -2.91 -17.55
N SER A 117 -19.70 -2.54 -16.69
CA SER A 117 -19.41 -1.76 -15.46
C SER A 117 -18.32 -2.41 -14.61
N GLU A 118 -18.24 -3.74 -14.63
CA GLU A 118 -17.25 -4.52 -13.89
C GLU A 118 -15.84 -4.36 -14.46
N ALA A 119 -15.70 -4.35 -15.78
CA ALA A 119 -14.43 -4.15 -16.45
C ALA A 119 -13.89 -2.74 -16.20
N LEU A 120 -14.76 -1.74 -16.18
CA LEU A 120 -14.39 -0.35 -15.93
C LEU A 120 -14.02 -0.11 -14.47
N GLU A 121 -14.75 -0.69 -13.53
CA GLU A 121 -14.34 -0.67 -12.12
C GLU A 121 -12.95 -1.32 -11.95
N ALA A 122 -12.72 -2.47 -12.57
CA ALA A 122 -11.42 -3.12 -12.53
C ALA A 122 -10.31 -2.26 -13.17
N ALA A 123 -10.61 -1.56 -14.26
CA ALA A 123 -9.67 -0.64 -14.92
C ALA A 123 -9.28 0.52 -13.99
N VAL A 124 -10.23 1.14 -13.28
CA VAL A 124 -9.95 2.20 -12.29
C VAL A 124 -8.95 1.71 -11.25
N TYR A 125 -9.21 0.56 -10.61
CA TYR A 125 -8.31 0.01 -9.60
C TYR A 125 -6.93 -0.32 -10.19
N ASN A 126 -6.87 -0.88 -11.39
CA ASN A 126 -5.61 -1.24 -12.04
C ASN A 126 -4.76 -0.01 -12.39
N HIS A 127 -5.37 1.06 -12.89
CA HIS A 127 -4.67 2.31 -13.17
C HIS A 127 -4.15 2.96 -11.90
N LEU A 128 -4.98 3.07 -10.86
CA LEU A 128 -4.55 3.61 -9.57
C LEU A 128 -3.41 2.78 -8.95
N TYR A 129 -3.54 1.45 -8.97
CA TYR A 129 -2.49 0.54 -8.51
C TYR A 129 -1.19 0.75 -9.29
N THR A 130 -1.27 0.77 -10.62
CA THR A 130 -0.11 0.93 -11.51
C THR A 130 0.59 2.26 -11.29
N PHE A 131 -0.18 3.33 -11.10
CA PHE A 131 0.35 4.64 -10.77
C PHE A 131 1.09 4.65 -9.43
N PHE A 132 0.43 4.35 -8.31
CA PHE A 132 1.05 4.47 -6.99
C PHE A 132 2.23 3.50 -6.78
N SER A 133 2.11 2.24 -7.26
CA SER A 133 3.20 1.25 -7.14
C SER A 133 4.44 1.62 -7.97
N ARG A 134 4.29 2.49 -8.97
CA ARG A 134 5.40 3.03 -9.76
C ARG A 134 6.31 3.91 -8.92
N TYR A 135 5.72 4.68 -8.00
CA TYR A 135 6.44 5.68 -7.22
C TYR A 135 6.70 5.25 -5.77
N TYR A 136 6.06 4.21 -5.25
CA TYR A 136 6.25 3.81 -3.85
C TYR A 136 7.29 2.69 -3.69
N GLN A 137 8.26 2.86 -2.78
CA GLN A 137 9.24 1.83 -2.42
C GLN A 137 9.64 1.93 -0.95
N ASP A 138 9.43 0.84 -0.19
CA ASP A 138 9.95 0.68 1.18
C ASP A 138 9.60 1.82 2.17
N GLY A 139 8.50 2.55 1.95
CA GLY A 139 8.08 3.70 2.76
C GLY A 139 8.31 5.06 2.10
N ASP A 140 9.12 5.10 1.04
CA ASP A 140 9.47 6.32 0.32
C ASP A 140 8.71 6.43 -1.01
N PHE A 141 8.42 7.67 -1.42
CA PHE A 141 7.98 7.95 -2.77
C PHE A 141 9.19 8.35 -3.63
N ILE A 142 9.61 7.55 -4.60
CA ILE A 142 10.76 7.84 -5.46
C ILE A 142 10.47 7.50 -6.92
N SER A 143 11.14 8.19 -7.82
CA SER A 143 11.11 7.85 -9.25
C SER A 143 11.95 6.58 -9.50
N LYS A 144 11.29 5.42 -9.63
CA LYS A 144 11.96 4.14 -9.95
C LYS A 144 12.49 4.15 -11.38
N ARG A 145 13.76 3.74 -11.57
CA ARG A 145 14.30 3.46 -12.92
C ARG A 145 13.52 2.32 -13.56
N ARG A 146 13.04 2.52 -14.78
CA ARG A 146 12.40 1.47 -15.59
C ARG A 146 12.93 1.54 -17.01
N TYR A 147 13.25 0.38 -17.55
CA TYR A 147 13.54 0.22 -18.97
C TYR A 147 12.21 0.01 -19.68
N SER A 148 11.83 0.96 -20.53
CA SER A 148 10.61 0.91 -21.34
C SER A 148 10.95 1.34 -22.75
N LYS A 149 10.25 0.80 -23.74
CA LYS A 149 10.37 1.21 -25.14
C LYS A 149 9.72 2.57 -25.41
N LYS A 150 8.80 3.00 -24.54
CA LYS A 150 8.11 4.30 -24.56
C LYS A 150 8.40 5.07 -23.27
N GLU A 151 8.36 6.39 -23.31
CA GLU A 151 8.54 7.27 -22.15
C GLU A 151 7.41 7.02 -21.13
N ARG A 152 7.78 6.88 -19.85
CA ARG A 152 6.83 6.56 -18.75
C ARG A 152 6.86 7.59 -17.61
N TYR A 153 7.66 8.63 -17.78
CA TYR A 153 7.93 9.70 -16.82
C TYR A 153 8.33 10.95 -17.59
N ALA A 154 7.96 12.14 -17.11
CA ALA A 154 8.38 13.42 -17.68
C ALA A 154 9.22 14.22 -16.70
N ILE A 155 10.32 14.77 -17.19
CA ILE A 155 11.11 15.73 -16.42
C ILE A 155 10.52 17.12 -16.68
N PRO A 156 10.06 17.85 -15.65
CA PRO A 156 9.55 19.20 -15.82
C PRO A 156 10.72 20.13 -16.16
N TYR A 157 10.69 20.71 -17.35
CA TYR A 157 11.72 21.59 -17.89
C TYR A 157 11.04 22.82 -18.48
N ASN A 158 11.46 24.01 -18.05
CA ASN A 158 10.86 25.29 -18.43
C ASN A 158 11.79 26.16 -19.30
N GLY A 159 12.85 25.57 -19.86
CA GLY A 159 13.80 26.30 -20.70
C GLY A 159 15.09 26.71 -19.99
N GLU A 160 15.41 26.10 -18.86
CA GLU A 160 16.68 26.30 -18.16
C GLU A 160 17.87 25.90 -19.05
N GLU A 161 18.93 26.71 -19.15
CA GLU A 161 20.08 26.36 -20.01
C GLU A 161 20.73 25.01 -19.65
N VAL A 162 20.72 24.66 -18.37
CA VAL A 162 21.12 23.34 -17.86
C VAL A 162 20.14 22.90 -16.78
N TYR A 163 19.56 21.72 -16.94
CA TYR A 163 18.67 21.10 -15.94
C TYR A 163 19.19 19.72 -15.53
N LEU A 164 19.66 19.61 -14.29
CA LEU A 164 20.14 18.36 -13.72
C LEU A 164 19.02 17.70 -12.91
N TYR A 165 18.70 16.45 -13.26
CA TYR A 165 17.64 15.69 -12.61
C TYR A 165 18.15 14.34 -12.10
N TRP A 166 17.85 14.02 -10.84
CA TRP A 166 18.10 12.70 -10.25
C TRP A 166 16.92 12.28 -9.38
N ALA A 167 16.82 10.98 -9.09
CA ALA A 167 15.62 10.37 -8.49
C ALA A 167 15.17 11.04 -7.18
N ASN A 168 16.12 11.51 -6.37
CA ASN A 168 15.88 12.05 -5.03
C ASN A 168 16.20 13.56 -4.95
N HIS A 169 16.20 14.27 -6.08
CA HIS A 169 16.59 15.70 -6.13
C HIS A 169 15.73 16.61 -5.26
N ASP A 170 14.47 16.24 -5.04
CA ASP A 170 13.52 17.03 -4.26
C ASP A 170 13.14 16.41 -2.92
N GLN A 171 14.08 15.70 -2.31
CA GLN A 171 13.89 15.01 -1.05
C GLN A 171 14.99 15.33 -0.05
N TYR A 172 14.63 15.38 1.22
CA TYR A 172 15.55 15.33 2.34
C TYR A 172 15.91 13.88 2.61
N TYR A 173 17.21 13.56 2.66
CA TYR A 173 17.68 12.29 3.19
C TYR A 173 17.73 12.39 4.72
N ILE A 174 17.04 11.48 5.39
CA ILE A 174 17.04 11.39 6.84
C ILE A 174 17.76 10.11 7.23
N LYS A 175 18.93 10.32 7.85
CA LYS A 175 19.65 9.26 8.51
C LYS A 175 18.97 8.97 9.82
N THR A 176 18.53 7.74 10.00
CA THR A 176 18.02 7.32 11.31
C THR A 176 19.22 7.20 12.24
N ALA A 177 19.37 8.17 13.13
CA ALA A 177 20.43 8.15 14.12
C ALA A 177 20.27 6.91 15.01
N GLU A 178 21.38 6.26 15.35
CA GLU A 178 21.38 5.09 16.22
C GLU A 178 20.98 5.54 17.64
N HIS A 179 19.69 5.42 17.96
CA HIS A 179 19.18 5.66 19.31
C HIS A 179 19.50 4.43 20.16
N PHE A 180 20.70 4.44 20.74
CA PHE A 180 21.18 3.47 21.72
C PHE A 180 20.63 3.76 23.11
N THR A 181 19.31 3.66 23.24
CA THR A 181 18.63 3.83 24.52
C THR A 181 18.00 2.52 24.95
N ASP A 182 18.12 2.21 26.24
CA ASP A 182 17.36 1.14 26.87
C ASP A 182 15.85 1.30 26.59
N TYR A 183 15.15 0.17 26.50
CA TYR A 183 13.72 0.13 26.23
C TYR A 183 12.99 -0.58 27.35
N THR A 184 12.02 0.09 27.96
CA THR A 184 11.29 -0.45 29.11
C THR A 184 9.79 -0.35 28.89
N TRP A 185 9.07 -1.39 29.30
CA TRP A 185 7.61 -1.36 29.38
C TRP A 185 7.12 -2.05 30.64
N LYS A 186 5.87 -1.78 30.99
CA LYS A 186 5.16 -2.46 32.08
C LYS A 186 4.08 -3.37 31.48
N ALA A 187 4.15 -4.65 31.81
CA ALA A 187 3.17 -5.64 31.38
C ALA A 187 1.86 -5.53 32.20
N PRO A 188 0.73 -6.08 31.73
CA PRO A 188 -0.57 -5.99 32.43
C PRO A 188 -0.56 -6.58 33.84
N ASN A 189 0.27 -7.58 34.08
CA ASN A 189 0.45 -8.20 35.40
C ASN A 189 1.34 -7.38 36.36
N GLY A 190 1.77 -6.18 35.94
CA GLY A 190 2.56 -5.25 36.73
C GLY A 190 4.08 -5.45 36.66
N VAL A 191 4.54 -6.49 35.97
CA VAL A 191 5.97 -6.77 35.75
C VAL A 191 6.58 -5.71 34.83
N THR A 192 7.75 -5.21 35.19
CA THR A 192 8.54 -4.32 34.33
C THR A 192 9.50 -5.17 33.51
N VAL A 193 9.55 -4.96 32.20
CA VAL A 193 10.53 -5.63 31.34
C VAL A 193 11.44 -4.57 30.72
N HIS A 194 12.75 -4.80 30.86
CA HIS A 194 13.81 -3.87 30.49
C HIS A 194 14.72 -4.52 29.47
N PHE A 195 14.67 -4.04 28.23
CA PHE A 195 15.69 -4.33 27.23
C PHE A 195 16.87 -3.39 27.45
N LYS A 196 17.99 -3.98 27.87
CA LYS A 196 19.20 -3.23 28.26
C LYS A 196 20.30 -3.38 27.23
N LEU A 197 20.77 -2.30 26.64
CA LEU A 197 21.85 -2.36 25.66
C LEU A 197 23.21 -2.45 26.39
N GLN A 198 23.88 -3.61 26.30
CA GLN A 198 25.17 -3.83 26.96
C GLN A 198 26.38 -3.36 26.14
N ALA A 199 26.30 -3.54 24.82
CA ALA A 199 27.38 -3.15 23.91
C ALA A 199 26.77 -2.69 22.58
N ALA A 200 27.24 -1.54 22.10
CA ALA A 200 26.96 -1.03 20.77
C ALA A 200 28.29 -0.89 20.03
N ASP A 201 28.46 -1.67 18.97
CA ASP A 201 29.49 -1.42 17.98
C ASP A 201 29.01 -0.22 17.14
N VAL A 202 29.69 0.92 17.28
CA VAL A 202 29.33 2.16 16.59
C VAL A 202 30.39 2.48 15.55
N GLU A 203 29.97 2.82 14.33
CA GLU A 203 30.87 3.30 13.30
C GLU A 203 31.47 4.66 13.67
N VAL A 204 32.80 4.70 13.76
CA VAL A 204 33.54 5.95 13.88
C VAL A 204 33.93 6.39 12.46
N ASN A 205 33.56 7.62 12.08
CA ASN A 205 33.97 8.33 10.84
C ASN A 205 33.35 7.88 9.50
N ASN A 206 32.04 7.66 9.40
CA ASN A 206 31.29 7.54 8.11
C ASN A 206 31.85 6.49 7.11
N VAL A 207 32.71 5.57 7.57
CA VAL A 207 33.21 4.43 6.80
C VAL A 207 32.14 3.35 6.87
N LYS A 208 31.57 2.99 5.72
CA LYS A 208 30.54 1.97 5.60
C LYS A 208 31.06 0.60 6.09
N GLY A 209 30.65 0.19 7.29
CA GLY A 209 30.99 -1.08 7.91
C GLY A 209 29.95 -2.18 7.64
N GLU A 210 30.14 -3.33 8.31
CA GLU A 210 29.19 -4.44 8.22
C GLU A 210 27.84 -4.09 8.85
N LYS A 211 26.76 -4.63 8.29
CA LYS A 211 25.40 -4.40 8.79
C LYS A 211 25.26 -4.96 10.21
N ARG A 212 24.73 -4.16 11.13
CA ARG A 212 24.54 -4.48 12.55
C ARG A 212 23.11 -4.86 12.87
N PHE A 213 22.95 -5.62 13.94
CA PHE A 213 21.67 -6.14 14.40
C PHE A 213 21.56 -6.10 15.91
N PHE A 214 20.33 -5.92 16.41
CA PHE A 214 20.01 -6.09 17.82
C PHE A 214 19.88 -7.58 18.13
N LEU A 215 20.78 -8.08 18.98
CA LEU A 215 20.87 -9.48 19.35
C LEU A 215 20.62 -9.63 20.85
N PRO A 216 19.60 -10.39 21.28
CA PRO A 216 19.37 -10.65 22.70
C PRO A 216 20.45 -11.58 23.26
N VAL A 217 20.93 -11.28 24.46
CA VAL A 217 21.89 -12.09 25.21
C VAL A 217 21.11 -12.95 26.21
N LEU A 218 20.66 -14.13 25.74
CA LEU A 218 19.77 -14.99 26.51
C LEU A 218 20.38 -15.49 27.84
N ASP A 219 21.67 -15.77 27.86
CA ASP A 219 22.36 -16.23 29.08
C ASP A 219 22.61 -15.08 30.09
N GLY A 220 22.41 -13.82 29.68
CA GLY A 220 22.58 -12.64 30.52
C GLY A 220 21.29 -12.12 31.16
N MET A 221 20.17 -12.81 30.99
CA MET A 221 18.87 -12.37 31.51
C MET A 221 18.82 -12.44 33.04
N THR A 222 18.24 -11.42 33.66
CA THR A 222 18.11 -11.35 35.13
C THR A 222 16.68 -11.05 35.55
N TRP A 223 16.27 -11.64 36.67
CA TRP A 223 14.99 -11.38 37.31
C TRP A 223 15.21 -10.81 38.71
N GLU A 224 14.65 -9.63 38.96
CA GLU A 224 14.65 -8.98 40.26
C GLU A 224 13.27 -9.12 40.90
N ALA A 225 13.16 -9.99 41.92
CA ALA A 225 11.88 -10.29 42.56
C ALA A 225 11.31 -9.10 43.34
N GLU A 226 12.17 -8.29 43.98
CA GLU A 226 11.75 -7.14 44.80
C GLU A 226 11.05 -6.05 43.98
N THR A 227 11.59 -5.76 42.80
CA THR A 227 11.08 -4.73 41.89
C THR A 227 10.14 -5.30 40.81
N ARG A 228 10.02 -6.63 40.74
CA ARG A 228 9.33 -7.39 39.68
C ARG A 228 9.81 -6.95 38.30
N THR A 229 11.14 -6.91 38.13
CA THR A 229 11.79 -6.46 36.90
C THR A 229 12.52 -7.60 36.21
N LEU A 230 12.19 -7.83 34.93
CA LEU A 230 12.92 -8.72 34.04
C LEU A 230 13.85 -7.89 33.15
N THR A 231 15.16 -8.11 33.23
CA THR A 231 16.13 -7.49 32.33
C THR A 231 16.56 -8.48 31.26
N ILE A 232 16.41 -8.10 29.99
CA ILE A 232 16.87 -8.84 28.82
C ILE A 232 17.96 -8.01 28.15
N PRO A 233 19.24 -8.42 28.24
CA PRO A 233 20.29 -7.65 27.62
C PRO A 233 20.33 -7.82 26.11
N PHE A 234 20.78 -6.78 25.42
CA PHE A 234 20.99 -6.75 23.98
C PHE A 234 22.39 -6.26 23.63
N GLN A 235 22.91 -6.78 22.51
CA GLN A 235 24.08 -6.24 21.83
C GLN A 235 23.64 -5.69 20.47
N TYR A 236 24.29 -4.61 20.03
CA TYR A 236 24.17 -4.10 18.67
C TYR A 236 25.52 -4.28 17.96
N ARG A 237 25.62 -5.32 17.13
CA ARG A 237 26.88 -5.73 16.46
C ARG A 237 26.62 -6.43 15.12
N PRO A 238 27.64 -6.60 14.26
CA PRO A 238 27.54 -7.49 13.10
C PRO A 238 27.28 -8.94 13.51
N LEU A 239 26.70 -9.71 12.59
CA LEU A 239 26.53 -11.16 12.76
C LEU A 239 27.88 -11.87 12.59
N THR A 240 28.12 -12.89 13.42
CA THR A 240 29.18 -13.88 13.21
C THR A 240 28.87 -14.76 11.99
N GLU A 241 29.87 -15.47 11.45
CA GLU A 241 29.66 -16.36 10.30
C GLU A 241 28.59 -17.45 10.56
N GLN A 242 28.53 -17.99 11.78
CA GLN A 242 27.49 -18.95 12.16
C GLN A 242 26.09 -18.31 12.17
N GLU A 243 25.98 -17.09 12.68
CA GLU A 243 24.72 -16.33 12.69
C GLU A 243 24.31 -15.91 11.26
N LYS A 244 25.26 -15.56 10.38
CA LYS A 244 25.02 -15.28 8.96
C LYS A 244 24.41 -16.50 8.25
N ILE A 245 24.91 -17.71 8.53
CA ILE A 245 24.32 -18.95 8.00
C ILE A 245 22.91 -19.16 8.57
N ARG A 246 22.73 -19.01 9.89
CA ARG A 246 21.45 -19.23 10.57
C ARG A 246 20.35 -18.28 10.09
N TYR A 247 20.66 -16.99 9.95
CA TYR A 247 19.68 -15.97 9.59
C TYR A 247 19.66 -15.67 8.08
N GLY A 248 20.63 -16.15 7.30
CA GLY A 248 20.75 -15.90 5.87
C GLY A 248 20.92 -14.42 5.54
N ASN A 249 20.54 -14.03 4.30
CA ASN A 249 20.87 -12.70 3.74
C ASN A 249 19.70 -11.71 3.68
N LYS A 250 18.47 -12.15 3.93
CA LYS A 250 17.26 -11.31 3.82
C LYS A 250 16.50 -11.32 5.15
N LYS A 251 15.99 -10.15 5.55
CA LYS A 251 15.16 -9.96 6.75
C LYS A 251 15.80 -10.52 8.02
N GLN A 252 17.12 -10.37 8.16
CA GLN A 252 17.91 -10.92 9.26
C GLN A 252 17.39 -10.49 10.64
N GLN A 253 17.07 -9.21 10.85
CA GLN A 253 16.51 -8.72 12.13
C GLN A 253 15.15 -9.36 12.45
N GLU A 254 14.27 -9.55 11.45
CA GLU A 254 12.98 -10.23 11.65
C GLU A 254 13.19 -11.67 12.13
N LYS A 255 14.15 -12.39 11.53
CA LYS A 255 14.47 -13.77 11.94
C LYS A 255 15.11 -13.85 13.32
N ILE A 256 15.95 -12.88 13.68
CA ILE A 256 16.50 -12.76 15.03
C ILE A 256 15.37 -12.55 16.03
N ASN A 257 14.43 -11.65 15.74
CA ASN A 257 13.28 -11.38 16.59
C ASN A 257 12.37 -12.62 16.74
N GLU A 258 12.09 -13.35 15.66
CA GLU A 258 11.33 -14.61 15.74
C GLU A 258 12.08 -15.67 16.55
N GLY A 259 13.40 -15.80 16.38
CA GLY A 259 14.21 -16.70 17.22
C GLY A 259 14.15 -16.32 18.71
N ALA A 260 14.26 -15.03 19.01
CA ALA A 260 14.19 -14.49 20.36
C ALA A 260 12.82 -14.70 21.01
N LYS A 261 11.74 -14.55 20.23
CA LYS A 261 10.35 -14.77 20.66
C LYS A 261 10.14 -16.18 21.20
N HIS A 262 10.81 -17.18 20.64
CA HIS A 262 10.73 -18.57 21.12
C HIS A 262 11.74 -18.88 22.23
N ALA A 263 13.00 -18.46 22.06
CA ALA A 263 14.06 -18.82 22.99
C ALA A 263 14.00 -18.06 24.33
N THR A 264 13.45 -16.83 24.36
CA THR A 264 13.36 -16.04 25.60
C THR A 264 12.42 -16.69 26.62
N PRO A 265 11.17 -17.07 26.26
CA PRO A 265 10.28 -17.80 27.16
C PRO A 265 10.84 -19.14 27.67
N GLU A 266 11.56 -19.89 26.82
CA GLU A 266 12.15 -21.18 27.19
C GLU A 266 13.14 -21.07 28.36
N ARG A 267 13.92 -19.98 28.40
CA ARG A 267 14.87 -19.72 29.49
C ARG A 267 14.21 -19.22 30.78
N LEU A 268 12.93 -18.87 30.73
CA LEU A 268 12.17 -18.32 31.87
C LEU A 268 11.14 -19.31 32.44
N GLN A 269 11.20 -20.59 32.07
CA GLN A 269 10.25 -21.61 32.55
C GLN A 269 10.16 -21.72 34.09
N GLY A 270 11.21 -21.33 34.82
CA GLY A 270 11.23 -21.26 36.29
C GLY A 270 10.55 -20.03 36.90
N ASN A 271 10.05 -19.09 36.10
CA ASN A 271 9.45 -17.83 36.56
C ASN A 271 8.14 -17.54 35.83
N ALA A 272 7.03 -18.00 36.43
CA ALA A 272 5.70 -17.87 35.86
C ALA A 272 5.25 -16.41 35.66
N GLU A 273 5.64 -15.49 36.55
CA GLU A 273 5.25 -14.08 36.43
C GLU A 273 5.93 -13.39 35.24
N ALA A 274 7.25 -13.59 35.10
CA ALA A 274 8.02 -13.08 33.98
C ALA A 274 7.56 -13.70 32.66
N LEU A 275 7.26 -15.00 32.66
CA LEU A 275 6.74 -15.70 31.49
C LEU A 275 5.40 -15.11 31.03
N ALA A 276 4.45 -14.94 31.95
CA ALA A 276 3.15 -14.35 31.65
C ALA A 276 3.27 -12.90 31.12
N ALA A 277 4.23 -12.12 31.64
CA ALA A 277 4.49 -10.76 31.17
C ALA A 277 4.93 -10.69 29.70
N LEU A 278 5.60 -11.75 29.21
CA LEU A 278 6.11 -11.84 27.84
C LEU A 278 5.12 -12.48 26.87
N THR A 279 4.44 -13.54 27.29
CA THR A 279 3.61 -14.39 26.42
C THR A 279 2.15 -13.98 26.34
N ALA A 280 1.67 -13.14 27.26
CA ALA A 280 0.31 -12.61 27.20
C ALA A 280 0.00 -11.99 25.84
N GLU A 281 -1.22 -12.23 25.36
CA GLU A 281 -1.70 -11.65 24.11
C GLU A 281 -1.87 -10.15 24.29
N ARG A 282 -1.23 -9.37 23.42
CA ARG A 282 -1.38 -7.92 23.37
C ARG A 282 -2.46 -7.49 22.39
N ARG A 283 -2.50 -8.16 21.23
CA ARG A 283 -3.45 -7.89 20.14
C ARG A 283 -3.46 -9.01 19.12
N VAL A 284 -4.36 -8.93 18.16
CA VAL A 284 -4.39 -9.75 16.95
C VAL A 284 -3.88 -8.94 15.76
N ASP A 285 -3.06 -9.54 14.89
CA ASP A 285 -2.56 -8.90 13.67
C ASP A 285 -3.62 -8.86 12.54
N ALA A 286 -3.32 -8.18 11.44
CA ALA A 286 -4.22 -8.08 10.28
C ALA A 286 -4.51 -9.43 9.58
N LYS A 287 -3.79 -10.50 9.95
CA LYS A 287 -3.97 -11.86 9.43
C LYS A 287 -4.70 -12.77 10.42
N GLY A 288 -5.13 -12.25 11.57
CA GLY A 288 -5.82 -13.02 12.60
C GLY A 288 -4.91 -13.76 13.58
N ASN A 289 -3.59 -13.53 13.57
CA ASN A 289 -2.68 -14.20 14.49
C ASN A 289 -2.52 -13.40 15.79
N PRO A 290 -2.47 -14.09 16.96
CA PRO A 290 -2.18 -13.43 18.23
C PRO A 290 -0.73 -12.94 18.27
N VAL A 291 -0.55 -11.70 18.72
CA VAL A 291 0.74 -11.05 18.91
C VAL A 291 0.98 -10.88 20.41
N SER A 292 2.02 -11.52 20.92
CA SER A 292 2.41 -11.41 22.33
C SER A 292 3.08 -10.06 22.65
N TYR A 293 3.12 -9.70 23.93
CA TYR A 293 3.87 -8.52 24.39
C TYR A 293 5.35 -8.59 23.97
N LEU A 294 6.01 -9.74 24.12
CA LEU A 294 7.41 -9.90 23.72
C LEU A 294 7.61 -9.64 22.22
N ALA A 295 6.78 -10.24 21.36
CA ALA A 295 6.90 -10.06 19.91
C ALA A 295 6.70 -8.59 19.51
N HIS A 296 5.70 -7.94 20.10
CA HIS A 296 5.44 -6.52 19.87
C HIS A 296 6.63 -5.64 20.28
N HIS A 297 7.13 -5.81 21.52
CA HIS A 297 8.20 -4.97 22.06
C HIS A 297 9.56 -5.25 21.41
N LEU A 298 9.87 -6.49 21.02
CA LEU A 298 11.05 -6.80 20.18
C LEU A 298 11.01 -6.02 18.87
N ARG A 299 9.86 -6.03 18.19
CA ARG A 299 9.69 -5.28 16.94
C ARG A 299 9.82 -3.77 17.17
N GLN A 300 9.22 -3.24 18.23
CA GLN A 300 9.36 -1.81 18.60
C GLN A 300 10.82 -1.40 18.77
N TYR A 301 11.53 -2.15 19.60
CA TYR A 301 12.88 -1.81 19.99
C TYR A 301 13.85 -1.88 18.81
N THR A 302 13.72 -2.92 17.98
CA THR A 302 14.65 -3.17 16.88
C THR A 302 14.32 -2.38 15.61
N ALA A 303 13.06 -1.99 15.38
CA ALA A 303 12.67 -1.25 14.16
C ALA A 303 13.16 0.20 14.17
N ARG A 304 13.22 0.85 15.33
CA ARG A 304 13.52 2.29 15.48
C ARG A 304 14.89 2.72 14.94
N ASN A 305 15.79 1.77 14.68
CA ASN A 305 17.20 2.00 14.37
C ASN A 305 17.64 1.42 13.02
N THR A 306 16.74 0.99 12.14
CA THR A 306 17.12 0.11 11.01
C THR A 306 16.95 0.66 9.60
N ARG A 307 16.39 1.86 9.41
CA ARG A 307 16.13 2.38 8.06
C ARG A 307 16.28 3.88 7.98
N ASP A 308 17.16 4.33 7.09
CA ASP A 308 17.09 5.68 6.56
C ASP A 308 15.85 5.81 5.67
N PHE A 309 15.34 7.02 5.56
CA PHE A 309 14.17 7.30 4.73
C PHE A 309 14.29 8.69 4.10
N PHE A 310 13.45 8.95 3.12
CA PHE A 310 13.40 10.22 2.42
C PHE A 310 12.10 10.96 2.75
N ILE A 311 12.20 12.28 2.93
CA ILE A 311 11.02 13.14 3.01
C ILE A 311 11.00 14.06 1.80
N HIS A 312 9.93 14.05 1.03
CA HIS A 312 9.72 15.00 -0.05
C HIS A 312 9.57 16.44 0.44
N LYS A 313 10.20 17.37 -0.29
CA LYS A 313 9.94 18.80 -0.08
C LYS A 313 8.50 19.16 -0.44
N ASP A 314 7.99 18.60 -1.54
CA ASP A 314 6.61 18.76 -2.03
C ASP A 314 6.06 17.46 -2.65
N LEU A 315 5.65 16.51 -1.79
CA LEU A 315 5.08 15.23 -2.26
C LEU A 315 3.82 15.45 -3.11
N LYS A 316 2.98 16.41 -2.71
CA LYS A 316 1.73 16.70 -3.40
C LYS A 316 2.00 17.15 -4.83
N GLY A 317 2.89 18.13 -5.01
CA GLY A 317 3.27 18.60 -6.35
C GLY A 317 3.92 17.50 -7.17
N PHE A 318 4.82 16.70 -6.59
CA PHE A 318 5.43 15.56 -7.27
C PHE A 318 4.37 14.58 -7.79
N LEU A 319 3.56 13.99 -6.92
CA LEU A 319 2.58 12.97 -7.33
C LEU A 319 1.48 13.54 -8.22
N SER A 320 1.05 14.80 -8.03
CA SER A 320 0.01 15.40 -8.86
C SER A 320 0.48 15.61 -10.30
N ARG A 321 1.73 16.07 -10.49
CA ARG A 321 2.34 16.21 -11.83
C ARG A 321 2.48 14.85 -12.52
N GLU A 322 2.95 13.85 -11.78
CA GLU A 322 3.09 12.50 -12.28
C GLU A 322 1.74 11.86 -12.63
N LEU A 323 0.70 12.12 -11.84
CA LEU A 323 -0.65 11.64 -12.13
C LEU A 323 -1.18 12.29 -13.42
N ASP A 324 -0.97 13.59 -13.61
CA ASP A 324 -1.37 14.26 -14.83
C ASP A 324 -0.63 13.73 -16.07
N PHE A 325 0.67 13.44 -15.97
CA PHE A 325 1.41 12.78 -17.04
C PHE A 325 0.90 11.36 -17.30
N TYR A 326 0.65 10.59 -16.24
CA TYR A 326 0.14 9.22 -16.34
C TYR A 326 -1.22 9.18 -17.05
N LEU A 327 -2.15 10.05 -16.67
CA LEU A 327 -3.48 10.13 -17.27
C LEU A 327 -3.40 10.44 -18.77
N LYS A 328 -2.51 11.36 -19.18
CA LYS A 328 -2.33 11.73 -20.60
C LYS A 328 -1.72 10.61 -21.44
N ASN A 329 -0.79 9.84 -20.88
CA ASN A 329 -0.03 8.85 -21.67
C ASN A 329 -0.57 7.42 -21.58
N GLU A 330 -1.21 7.06 -20.47
CA GLU A 330 -1.63 5.69 -20.19
C GLU A 330 -3.13 5.50 -20.01
N VAL A 331 -3.88 6.58 -19.74
CA VAL A 331 -5.35 6.51 -19.67
C VAL A 331 -5.97 7.12 -20.92
N LEU A 332 -5.41 8.20 -21.46
CA LEU A 332 -5.86 8.83 -22.71
C LEU A 332 -4.87 8.54 -23.84
N ASN A 333 -4.55 7.26 -24.07
CA ASN A 333 -3.60 6.90 -25.12
C ASN A 333 -4.14 7.34 -26.49
N LEU A 334 -3.36 8.15 -27.21
CA LEU A 334 -3.79 8.74 -28.48
C LEU A 334 -4.08 7.70 -29.56
N ASP A 335 -3.26 6.65 -29.65
CA ASP A 335 -3.43 5.56 -30.63
C ASP A 335 -4.77 4.83 -30.39
N GLU A 336 -5.10 4.57 -29.12
CA GLU A 336 -6.37 3.93 -28.72
C GLU A 336 -7.57 4.86 -28.95
N LEU A 337 -7.42 6.16 -28.70
CA LEU A 337 -8.48 7.15 -28.90
C LEU A 337 -8.82 7.35 -30.38
N GLU A 338 -7.81 7.37 -31.25
CA GLU A 338 -8.00 7.43 -32.71
C GLU A 338 -8.67 6.16 -33.24
N ALA A 339 -8.23 4.98 -32.77
CA ALA A 339 -8.81 3.70 -33.19
C ALA A 339 -10.25 3.47 -32.69
N ALA A 340 -10.58 3.95 -31.49
CA ALA A 340 -11.89 3.79 -30.87
C ALA A 340 -12.97 4.74 -31.44
N GLY A 341 -12.57 5.91 -31.95
CA GLY A 341 -13.49 6.91 -32.50
C GLY A 341 -14.26 7.73 -31.44
N GLU A 342 -14.86 8.84 -31.88
CA GLU A 342 -15.43 9.87 -30.98
C GLU A 342 -16.58 9.39 -30.08
N HIS A 343 -17.32 8.36 -30.50
CA HIS A 343 -18.48 7.84 -29.79
C HIS A 343 -18.18 7.24 -28.41
N LEU A 344 -16.92 6.84 -28.15
CA LEU A 344 -16.49 6.31 -26.85
C LEU A 344 -15.86 7.37 -25.95
N ALA A 345 -15.59 8.58 -26.46
CA ALA A 345 -14.80 9.60 -25.78
C ALA A 345 -15.36 9.97 -24.40
N GLU A 346 -16.67 10.05 -24.23
CA GLU A 346 -17.28 10.41 -22.94
C GLU A 346 -16.97 9.36 -21.84
N GLY A 347 -16.95 8.07 -22.19
CA GLY A 347 -16.57 7.00 -21.25
C GLY A 347 -15.11 7.10 -20.81
N TRP A 348 -14.20 7.41 -21.74
CA TRP A 348 -12.78 7.65 -21.44
C TRP A 348 -12.58 8.89 -20.56
N PHE A 349 -13.29 9.98 -20.85
CA PHE A 349 -13.23 11.18 -20.02
C PHE A 349 -13.81 10.95 -18.62
N GLN A 350 -14.90 10.17 -18.50
CA GLN A 350 -15.44 9.77 -17.21
C GLN A 350 -14.40 8.95 -16.42
N LEU A 351 -13.77 7.95 -17.05
CA LEU A 351 -12.72 7.12 -16.45
C LEU A 351 -11.54 7.97 -15.97
N MET A 352 -11.02 8.84 -16.83
CA MET A 352 -9.93 9.76 -16.52
C MET A 352 -10.27 10.69 -15.35
N ARG A 353 -11.47 11.32 -15.37
CA ARG A 353 -11.94 12.20 -14.29
C ARG A 353 -12.03 11.44 -12.96
N LEU A 354 -12.52 10.20 -12.99
CA LEU A 354 -12.66 9.35 -11.81
C LEU A 354 -11.30 8.97 -11.23
N ILE A 355 -10.38 8.48 -12.06
CA ILE A 355 -9.00 8.15 -11.65
C ILE A 355 -8.31 9.40 -11.09
N LYS A 356 -8.44 10.56 -11.77
CA LYS A 356 -7.85 11.82 -11.30
C LYS A 356 -8.38 12.23 -9.93
N ARG A 357 -9.70 12.16 -9.72
CA ARG A 357 -10.34 12.54 -8.45
C ARG A 357 -9.87 11.65 -7.31
N ILE A 358 -9.89 10.33 -7.49
CA ILE A 358 -9.50 9.37 -6.46
C ILE A 358 -7.99 9.46 -6.21
N GLY A 359 -7.19 9.52 -7.28
CA GLY A 359 -5.74 9.68 -7.20
C GLY A 359 -5.36 10.92 -6.39
N ASN A 360 -5.96 12.08 -6.70
CA ASN A 360 -5.72 13.31 -5.94
C ASN A 360 -6.14 13.21 -4.48
N HIS A 361 -7.25 12.54 -4.16
CA HIS A 361 -7.66 12.34 -2.78
C HIS A 361 -6.64 11.50 -1.99
N ILE A 362 -6.11 10.44 -2.59
CA ILE A 362 -5.03 9.64 -1.98
C ILE A 362 -3.76 10.48 -1.83
N ILE A 363 -3.39 11.25 -2.86
CA ILE A 363 -2.23 12.16 -2.82
C ILE A 363 -2.39 13.17 -1.69
N ASP A 364 -3.57 13.73 -1.47
CA ASP A 364 -3.84 14.66 -0.39
C ASP A 364 -3.64 14.04 1.00
N LEU A 365 -4.10 12.79 1.19
CA LEU A 365 -3.88 12.06 2.44
C LEU A 365 -2.39 11.77 2.67
N LEU A 366 -1.68 11.30 1.65
CA LEU A 366 -0.24 11.02 1.72
C LEU A 366 0.56 12.30 1.99
N ALA A 367 0.23 13.39 1.28
CA ALA A 367 0.89 14.67 1.46
C ALA A 367 0.67 15.26 2.85
N GLN A 368 -0.48 15.03 3.50
CA GLN A 368 -0.70 15.45 4.89
C GLN A 368 0.27 14.73 5.84
N ILE A 369 0.47 13.43 5.65
CA ILE A 369 1.40 12.61 6.44
C ILE A 369 2.83 13.12 6.22
N GLU A 370 3.24 13.25 4.96
CA GLU A 370 4.57 13.71 4.58
C GLU A 370 4.88 15.12 5.10
N ASN A 371 3.94 16.07 4.98
CA ASN A 371 4.12 17.43 5.46
C ASN A 371 4.23 17.51 6.98
N PHE A 372 3.50 16.66 7.71
CA PHE A 372 3.66 16.54 9.15
C PHE A 372 5.06 16.02 9.50
N GLN A 373 5.51 14.99 8.80
CA GLN A 373 6.86 14.44 8.88
C GLN A 373 7.90 15.53 8.65
N LYS A 374 7.79 16.29 7.54
CA LYS A 374 8.65 17.43 7.21
C LYS A 374 8.67 18.47 8.32
N MET A 375 7.51 18.84 8.88
CA MET A 375 7.41 19.81 9.97
C MET A 375 8.16 19.38 11.24
N LEU A 376 8.22 18.07 11.54
CA LEU A 376 8.99 17.56 12.69
C LEU A 376 10.51 17.74 12.50
N TRP A 377 10.98 17.78 11.25
CA TRP A 377 12.40 17.83 10.90
C TRP A 377 12.87 19.24 10.56
N GLU A 378 12.01 20.08 9.97
CA GLU A 378 12.33 21.46 9.68
C GLU A 378 12.34 22.28 10.99
N LYS A 379 13.54 22.70 11.39
CA LYS A 379 13.68 23.69 12.47
C LYS A 379 13.05 24.99 11.99
N LYS A 380 12.00 25.48 12.67
CA LYS A 380 11.48 26.83 12.42
C LYS A 380 12.63 27.82 12.60
N LYS A 381 13.01 28.50 11.52
CA LYS A 381 13.86 29.69 11.63
C LYS A 381 13.06 30.69 12.45
N PHE A 382 13.62 31.10 13.57
CA PHE A 382 13.08 32.13 14.45
C PHE A 382 12.99 33.47 13.71
#